data_AF-A0A662HMG3-F1
#
_entry.id   AF-A0A662HMG3-F1
#
_cell.length_a   1.000
_cell.length_b   1.000
_cell.length_c   1.000
_cell.angle_alpha   90.00
_cell.angle_beta   90.00
_cell.angle_gamma   90.00
#
_symmetry.space_group_name_H-M   'P 1'
#
loop_
_entity.id
_entity.type
_entity.pdbx_description
1 polymer ?
#
loop_
_entity_poly.entity_id
_entity_poly.type
_entity_poly.pdbx_seq_one_letter_code
_entity_poly.pdbx_strand_id
1 'polypeptide(L)'
;MCGSPRVGGNTELLLDIAPDELRQLGVSVEKVRLSMHEIKPCTECRYCVGRGSCRIDYGMSSVLIPKLLSADIVVASPLYFNNVSSYVKLFMDRACCIRGKLRNKVREALWLGGATGSSQP
;
A
#
# COMPACT_ATOMS: atom_id res chain seq x y z
N MET A 1 5.00 2.52 -0.15
CA MET A 1 4.30 1.32 -0.65
C MET A 1 3.92 1.52 -2.11
N CYS A 2 4.36 0.62 -2.99
CA CYS A 2 4.02 0.64 -4.40
C CYS A 2 2.86 -0.33 -4.68
N GLY A 3 1.77 0.22 -5.20
CA GLY A 3 0.57 -0.50 -5.64
C GLY A 3 0.59 -0.94 -7.10
N SER A 4 1.61 -0.59 -7.87
CA SER A 4 1.73 -1.00 -9.27
C SER A 4 2.18 -2.47 -9.36
N PRO A 5 1.52 -3.30 -10.19
CA PRO A 5 2.05 -4.62 -10.53
C PRO A 5 3.28 -4.56 -11.46
N ARG A 6 3.43 -3.47 -12.22
CA ARG A 6 4.50 -3.32 -13.20
C ARG A 6 5.77 -2.83 -12.53
N VAL A 7 6.84 -3.61 -12.70
CA VAL A 7 8.22 -3.23 -12.34
C VAL A 7 8.67 -2.08 -13.22
N GLY A 8 9.18 -1.00 -12.62
CA GLY A 8 9.70 0.16 -13.37
C GLY A 8 8.64 0.98 -14.09
N GLY A 9 7.36 0.81 -13.73
CA GLY A 9 6.28 1.67 -14.24
C GLY A 9 6.28 3.05 -13.58
N ASN A 10 5.52 3.99 -14.16
CA ASN A 10 5.45 5.40 -13.70
C ASN A 10 5.22 5.53 -12.18
N THR A 11 4.30 4.76 -11.60
CA THR A 11 4.01 4.79 -10.17
C THR A 11 5.21 4.41 -9.31
N GLU A 12 6.01 3.45 -9.77
CA GLU A 12 7.22 3.07 -9.06
C GLU A 12 8.31 4.12 -9.24
N LEU A 13 8.50 4.65 -10.45
CA LEU A 13 9.50 5.68 -10.71
C LEU A 13 9.27 6.93 -9.86
N LEU A 14 8.02 7.38 -9.71
CA LEU A 14 7.71 8.52 -8.83
C LEU A 14 7.99 8.19 -7.36
N LEU A 15 7.69 6.97 -6.92
CA LEU A 15 7.98 6.55 -5.55
C LEU A 15 9.50 6.49 -5.29
N ASP A 16 10.31 6.32 -6.33
CA ASP A 16 11.77 6.23 -6.26
C ASP A 16 12.49 7.60 -6.27
N ILE A 17 11.77 8.71 -6.46
CA ILE A 17 12.36 10.07 -6.43
C ILE A 17 12.80 10.46 -5.01
N ALA A 18 11.90 10.32 -4.03
CA ALA A 18 12.14 10.78 -2.65
C ALA A 18 13.11 9.91 -1.81
N PRO A 19 13.16 8.56 -1.96
CA PRO A 19 13.97 7.71 -1.09
C PRO A 19 15.46 8.07 -1.05
N ASP A 20 16.05 8.48 -2.17
CA ASP A 20 17.48 8.77 -2.21
C ASP A 20 17.84 10.05 -1.47
N GLU A 21 17.03 11.10 -1.61
CA GLU A 21 17.17 12.34 -0.82
C GLU A 21 16.94 12.07 0.68
N LEU A 22 15.89 11.31 1.02
CA LEU A 22 15.58 10.95 2.40
C LEU A 22 16.72 10.16 3.06
N ARG A 23 17.33 9.22 2.33
CA ARG A 23 18.50 8.47 2.81
C ARG A 23 19.72 9.36 3.03
N GLN A 24 19.95 10.35 2.17
CA GLN A 24 21.03 11.33 2.36
C GLN A 24 20.81 12.19 3.62
N LEU A 25 19.56 12.44 3.99
CA LEU A 25 19.18 13.10 5.25
C LEU A 25 19.20 12.16 6.46
N GLY A 26 19.67 10.92 6.31
CA GLY A 26 19.75 9.93 7.39
C GLY A 26 18.44 9.23 7.73
N VAL A 27 17.39 9.39 6.90
CA VAL A 27 16.11 8.71 7.09
C VAL A 27 16.17 7.31 6.49
N SER A 28 15.83 6.29 7.27
CA SER A 28 15.69 4.92 6.78
C SER A 28 14.41 4.79 5.93
N VAL A 29 14.57 4.36 4.68
CA VAL A 29 13.45 4.21 3.73
C VAL A 29 13.41 2.80 3.18
N GLU A 30 12.27 2.13 3.41
CA GLU A 30 11.96 0.81 2.87
C GLU A 30 10.87 0.90 1.78
N LYS A 31 11.17 0.36 0.59
CA LYS A 31 10.18 0.21 -0.48
C LYS A 31 9.50 -1.15 -0.41
N VAL A 32 8.21 -1.16 -0.10
CA VAL A 32 7.35 -2.35 -0.15
C VAL A 32 6.54 -2.36 -1.45
N ARG A 33 6.70 -3.41 -2.26
CA ARG A 33 5.84 -3.68 -3.42
C ARG A 33 4.71 -4.64 -3.03
N LEU A 34 3.47 -4.16 -3.11
CA LEU A 34 2.31 -4.97 -2.72
C LEU A 34 2.08 -6.16 -3.65
N SER A 35 2.49 -6.06 -4.92
CA SER A 35 2.39 -7.15 -5.91
C SER A 35 3.32 -8.34 -5.62
N MET A 36 4.34 -8.16 -4.79
CA MET A 36 5.25 -9.24 -4.37
C MET A 36 4.77 -9.99 -3.12
N HIS A 37 3.61 -9.62 -2.57
CA HIS A 37 3.07 -10.21 -1.35
C HIS A 37 1.76 -10.92 -1.66
N GLU A 38 1.58 -12.12 -1.10
CA GLU A 38 0.35 -12.89 -1.27
C GLU A 38 -0.75 -12.38 -0.31
N ILE A 39 -1.39 -11.27 -0.65
CA ILE A 39 -2.47 -10.70 0.17
C ILE A 39 -3.82 -11.31 -0.25
N LYS A 40 -4.33 -12.26 0.54
CA LYS A 40 -5.68 -12.80 0.31
C LYS A 40 -6.78 -11.77 0.62
N PRO A 41 -7.93 -11.81 -0.08
CA PRO A 41 -9.08 -10.94 0.21
C PRO A 41 -9.62 -11.10 1.63
N CYS A 42 -10.25 -10.04 2.14
CA CYS A 42 -10.99 -10.11 3.40
C CYS A 42 -12.27 -10.93 3.19
N THR A 43 -12.60 -11.80 4.14
CA THR A 43 -13.81 -12.65 4.10
C THR A 43 -14.89 -12.21 5.08
N GLU A 44 -14.75 -11.01 5.69
CA GLU A 44 -15.69 -10.47 6.69
C GLU A 44 -15.98 -11.43 7.87
N CYS A 45 -15.05 -12.37 8.16
CA CYS A 45 -15.25 -13.33 9.25
C CYS A 45 -15.18 -12.73 10.66
N ARG A 46 -14.88 -11.43 10.78
CA ARG A 46 -14.78 -10.65 12.03
C ARG A 46 -13.84 -11.16 13.12
N TYR A 47 -13.03 -12.18 12.84
CA TYR A 47 -12.05 -12.72 13.78
C TYR A 47 -11.14 -11.63 14.38
N CYS A 48 -10.78 -10.62 13.60
CA CYS A 48 -9.86 -9.56 14.02
C CYS A 48 -10.46 -8.52 14.99
N VAL A 49 -11.78 -8.53 15.21
CA VAL A 49 -12.44 -7.58 16.11
C VAL A 49 -11.89 -7.74 17.52
N GLY A 50 -11.28 -6.67 18.05
CA GLY A 50 -10.67 -6.65 19.39
C GLY A 50 -9.32 -7.39 19.51
N ARG A 51 -8.79 -8.01 18.45
CA ARG A 51 -7.58 -8.85 18.53
C ARG A 51 -6.31 -8.19 18.00
N GLY A 52 -6.43 -7.16 17.15
CA GLY A 52 -5.26 -6.49 16.57
C GLY A 52 -4.54 -7.26 15.46
N SER A 53 -5.00 -8.47 15.13
CA SER A 53 -4.42 -9.35 14.10
C SER A 53 -5.52 -10.11 13.35
N CYS A 54 -5.20 -10.63 12.16
CA CYS A 54 -6.15 -11.42 11.37
C CYS A 54 -5.71 -12.88 11.25
N ARG A 55 -6.66 -13.83 11.34
CA ARG A 55 -6.40 -15.28 11.16
C ARG A 55 -5.99 -15.68 9.75
N ILE A 56 -6.34 -14.88 8.74
CA ILE A 56 -5.93 -15.10 7.35
C ILE A 56 -4.57 -14.42 7.18
N ASP A 57 -3.52 -15.06 7.65
CA ASP A 57 -2.17 -14.50 7.60
C ASP A 57 -1.32 -15.18 6.52
N TYR A 58 -1.22 -14.50 5.38
CA TYR A 58 -0.32 -14.84 4.27
C TYR A 58 0.78 -13.75 4.16
N GLY A 59 1.34 -13.36 5.31
CA GLY A 59 2.33 -12.28 5.42
C GLY A 59 1.76 -10.89 5.67
N MET A 60 0.44 -10.70 5.61
CA MET A 60 -0.16 -9.40 5.95
C MET A 60 0.04 -9.06 7.42
N SER A 61 -0.35 -9.95 8.34
CA SER A 61 -0.27 -9.69 9.78
C SER A 61 1.13 -9.90 10.34
N SER A 62 1.85 -10.89 9.82
CA SER A 62 3.20 -11.23 10.29
C SER A 62 4.30 -10.35 9.72
N VAL A 63 4.17 -9.85 8.49
CA VAL A 63 5.26 -9.10 7.82
C VAL A 63 4.89 -7.65 7.59
N LEU A 64 3.75 -7.37 6.96
CA LEU A 64 3.39 -6.00 6.57
C LEU A 64 2.97 -5.16 7.77
N ILE A 65 2.03 -5.64 8.59
CA ILE A 65 1.48 -4.88 9.72
C ILE A 65 2.55 -4.35 10.70
N PRO A 66 3.56 -5.13 11.13
CA PRO A 66 4.62 -4.62 11.99
C PRO A 66 5.35 -3.42 11.39
N LYS A 67 5.64 -3.46 10.07
CA LYS A 67 6.26 -2.35 9.34
C LYS A 67 5.36 -1.12 9.29
N LEU A 68 4.05 -1.31 9.09
CA LEU A 68 3.08 -0.21 9.11
C LEU A 68 3.04 0.50 10.47
N LEU A 69 3.15 -0.27 11.55
CA LEU A 69 3.07 0.28 12.90
C LEU A 69 4.37 0.97 13.33
N SER A 70 5.53 0.57 12.79
CA SER A 70 6.82 1.17 13.12
C SER A 70 7.21 2.38 12.27
N ALA A 71 6.56 2.61 11.13
CA ALA A 71 6.97 3.65 10.18
C ALA A 71 5.87 4.70 9.89
N ASP A 72 6.29 5.78 9.22
CA ASP A 72 5.41 6.64 8.44
C ASP A 72 5.25 6.05 7.03
N ILE A 73 4.09 6.29 6.43
CA ILE A 73 3.61 5.57 5.26
C ILE A 73 3.31 6.54 4.13
N VAL A 74 3.96 6.30 2.99
CA VAL A 74 3.57 6.84 1.67
C VAL A 74 3.00 5.71 0.84
N VAL A 75 1.83 5.90 0.23
CA VAL A 75 1.20 4.93 -0.67
C VAL A 75 1.14 5.52 -2.07
N ALA A 76 1.69 4.82 -3.06
CA ALA A 76 1.59 5.18 -4.46
C ALA A 76 0.80 4.11 -5.22
N SER A 77 -0.20 4.52 -6.00
CA SER A 77 -1.03 3.63 -6.79
C SER A 77 -1.21 4.15 -8.21
N PRO A 78 -1.22 3.27 -9.22
CA PRO A 78 -1.83 3.65 -10.49
C PRO A 78 -3.34 3.82 -10.29
N LEU A 79 -3.95 4.68 -11.12
CA LEU A 79 -5.39 4.82 -11.24
C LEU A 79 -5.92 3.77 -12.22
N TYR A 80 -6.60 2.77 -11.70
CA TYR A 80 -7.30 1.76 -12.48
C TYR A 80 -8.80 1.99 -12.34
N PHE A 81 -9.48 2.30 -13.45
CA PHE A 81 -10.92 2.56 -13.48
C PHE A 81 -11.39 3.59 -12.43
N ASN A 82 -10.72 4.75 -12.37
CA ASN A 82 -10.99 5.83 -11.40
C ASN A 82 -10.85 5.39 -9.93
N ASN A 83 -10.05 4.35 -9.67
CA ASN A 83 -9.82 3.86 -8.32
C ASN A 83 -8.35 3.43 -8.15
N VAL A 84 -8.01 3.09 -6.92
CA VAL A 84 -6.75 2.49 -6.52
C VAL A 84 -6.56 1.14 -7.22
N SER A 85 -5.33 0.65 -7.35
CA SER A 85 -5.08 -0.68 -7.89
C SER A 85 -5.68 -1.76 -6.98
N SER A 86 -6.01 -2.92 -7.55
CA SER A 86 -6.49 -4.06 -6.77
C SER A 86 -5.56 -4.45 -5.62
N TYR A 87 -4.24 -4.29 -5.79
CA TYR A 87 -3.24 -4.53 -4.74
C TYR A 87 -3.39 -3.56 -3.56
N VAL A 88 -3.56 -2.27 -3.83
CA VAL A 88 -3.79 -1.26 -2.78
C VAL A 88 -5.13 -1.51 -2.10
N LYS A 89 -6.18 -1.82 -2.87
CA LYS A 89 -7.50 -2.12 -2.30
C LYS A 89 -7.47 -3.35 -1.39
N LEU A 90 -6.82 -4.43 -1.81
CA LEU A 90 -6.61 -5.62 -0.99
C LEU A 90 -5.86 -5.26 0.31
N PHE A 91 -4.77 -4.52 0.21
CA PHE A 91 -4.05 -4.05 1.39
C PHE A 91 -4.95 -3.25 2.36
N MET A 92 -5.72 -2.29 1.84
CA MET A 92 -6.65 -1.47 2.62
C MET A 92 -7.70 -2.33 3.35
N ASP A 93 -8.32 -3.29 2.64
CA ASP A 93 -9.34 -4.16 3.20
C ASP A 93 -8.81 -5.05 4.31
N ARG A 94 -7.52 -5.41 4.26
CA ARG A 94 -6.86 -6.27 5.23
C ARG A 94 -6.30 -5.51 6.43
N ALA A 95 -6.14 -4.20 6.34
CA ALA A 95 -5.69 -3.34 7.45
C ALA A 95 -6.77 -3.13 8.54
N CYS A 96 -7.98 -3.67 8.37
CA CYS A 96 -9.09 -3.51 9.32
C CYS A 96 -8.76 -4.00 10.75
N CYS A 97 -7.89 -5.00 10.89
CA CYS A 97 -7.48 -5.54 12.19
C CYS A 97 -6.67 -4.54 13.04
N ILE A 98 -6.08 -3.52 12.42
CA ILE A 98 -5.34 -2.44 13.07
C ILE A 98 -6.05 -1.09 12.92
N ARG A 99 -7.37 -1.10 12.69
CA ARG A 99 -8.18 0.13 12.56
C ARG A 99 -7.92 1.07 13.74
N GLY A 100 -7.64 2.33 13.43
CA GLY A 100 -7.30 3.36 14.42
C GLY A 100 -5.82 3.42 14.82
N LYS A 101 -5.03 2.36 14.59
CA LYS A 101 -3.59 2.35 14.92
C LYS A 101 -2.70 3.04 13.87
N LEU A 102 -3.20 3.28 12.67
CA LEU A 102 -2.49 4.00 11.60
C LEU A 102 -2.77 5.52 11.60
N ARG A 103 -3.40 6.04 12.66
CA ARG A 103 -3.68 7.48 12.78
C ARG A 103 -2.36 8.25 12.75
N ASN A 104 -2.30 9.31 11.94
CA ASN A 104 -1.13 10.17 11.77
C ASN A 104 0.14 9.48 11.21
N LYS A 105 0.02 8.27 10.65
CA LYS A 105 1.14 7.56 10.01
C LYS A 105 1.13 7.65 8.50
N VAL A 106 -0.05 7.70 7.88
CA VAL A 106 -0.17 7.89 6.43
C VAL A 106 0.05 9.39 6.14
N ARG A 107 1.19 9.70 5.51
CA ARG A 107 1.63 11.08 5.23
C ARG A 107 1.13 11.57 3.88
N GLU A 108 1.19 10.70 2.86
CA GLU A 108 0.90 11.08 1.48
C GLU A 108 0.37 9.89 0.68
N ALA A 109 -0.58 10.18 -0.22
CA ALA A 109 -1.16 9.23 -1.15
C ALA A 109 -1.02 9.78 -2.58
N LEU A 110 -0.24 9.08 -3.41
CA LEU A 110 0.05 9.46 -4.79
C LEU A 110 -0.77 8.60 -5.76
N TRP A 111 -1.50 9.26 -6.67
CA TRP A 111 -2.36 8.61 -7.67
C TRP A 111 -1.89 9.00 -9.06
N LEU A 112 -1.59 8.01 -9.90
CA LEU A 112 -1.19 8.25 -11.29
C LEU A 112 -2.17 7.67 -12.28
N GLY A 113 -2.84 8.55 -13.02
CA GLY A 113 -3.60 8.21 -14.21
C GLY A 113 -2.72 8.33 -15.44
N GLY A 114 -2.68 7.28 -16.25
CA GLY A 114 -2.27 7.43 -17.65
C GLY A 114 -3.46 8.00 -18.42
N ALA A 115 -3.31 9.21 -18.97
CA ALA A 115 -4.25 9.71 -19.97
C ALA A 115 -3.99 8.98 -21.30
N THR A 116 -4.46 7.73 -21.43
CA THR A 116 -4.75 7.20 -22.76
C THR A 116 -6.08 7.81 -23.16
N GLY A 117 -6.06 8.76 -24.09
CA GLY A 117 -7.24 9.51 -24.51
C GLY A 117 -8.44 8.58 -24.72
N SER A 118 -9.47 8.76 -23.91
CA SER A 118 -10.80 8.33 -24.28
C SER A 118 -11.23 9.23 -25.42
N SER A 119 -10.88 8.87 -26.66
CA SER A 119 -11.79 9.12 -27.77
C SER A 119 -13.11 8.47 -27.39
N GLN A 120 -14.02 9.28 -26.83
CA GLN A 120 -15.41 8.90 -26.68
C GLN A 120 -16.00 8.79 -28.11
N PRO A 121 -16.62 7.67 -28.50
CA PRO A 121 -17.69 7.72 -29.48
C PRO A 121 -18.96 8.30 -28.85
#